data_AF-A0A453PLP6-F1
#
_entry.id   AF-A0A453PLP6-F1
#
_cell.length_a   1.000
_cell.length_b   1.000
_cell.length_c   1.000
_cell.angle_alpha   90.00
_cell.angle_beta   90.00
_cell.angle_gamma   90.00
#
_symmetry.space_group_name_H-M   'P 1'
#
loop_
_entity.id
_entity.type
_entity.pdbx_description
1 polymer ?
#
loop_
_entity_poly.entity_id
_entity_poly.type
_entity_poly.pdbx_seq_one_letter_code
_entity_poly.pdbx_strand_id
1 'polypeptide(L)'
;LLKNTLTEYEVIICRWPEYIFVLENAIADIEKAVIDSLEKQYVDILAPLKDCIAPKKFGLKYVQKLAKRNSTCPYVVPEDLGILLNTMKRLLDVLRPRIESHLRSWSSCIPHGGNSAAIGERLSEVTVTLRAKFRNYMQAVVEKLSENTRMQSTTKLKKIIQDSKGLVLESDIRGRMQELNDQLIGAINHVHKVSEVHVFVAICRGFWDRMGQDVLSFLENRKENKAWYKGARVAVSVLDDTFASQMQQLLGNTLQQKELEPPRSIMEVSLENDDKAEVMLWRSL
;
A
#
# COMPACT_ATOMS: atom_id res chain seq x y z
N LEU A 1 -12.53 26.53 -13.26
CA LEU A 1 -13.24 27.41 -12.32
C LEU A 1 -12.36 27.75 -11.11
N LEU A 2 -12.12 26.82 -10.17
CA LEU A 2 -11.38 27.07 -8.91
C LEU A 2 -10.01 27.76 -9.10
N LYS A 3 -9.24 27.37 -10.12
CA LYS A 3 -7.94 27.99 -10.46
C LYS A 3 -8.08 29.48 -10.82
N ASN A 4 -9.03 29.82 -11.68
CA ASN A 4 -9.23 31.19 -12.14
C ASN A 4 -9.76 32.06 -10.99
N THR A 5 -10.66 31.50 -10.18
CA THR A 5 -11.16 32.14 -8.97
C THR A 5 -10.04 32.41 -7.96
N LEU A 6 -9.12 31.46 -7.73
CA LEU A 6 -7.97 31.67 -6.84
C LEU A 6 -7.04 32.79 -7.35
N THR A 7 -6.84 32.93 -8.67
CA THR A 7 -6.05 34.04 -9.25
C THR A 7 -6.74 35.39 -9.05
N GLU A 8 -8.07 35.47 -9.13
CA GLU A 8 -8.80 36.72 -8.85
C GLU A 8 -8.68 37.16 -7.38
N TYR A 9 -8.58 36.21 -6.45
CA TYR A 9 -8.37 36.49 -5.02
C TYR A 9 -6.96 37.04 -4.71
N GLU A 10 -5.99 36.88 -5.60
CA GLU A 10 -4.61 37.37 -5.40
C GLU A 10 -4.56 38.89 -5.19
N VAL A 11 -5.31 39.66 -6.01
CA VAL A 11 -5.38 41.12 -5.89
C VAL A 11 -6.00 41.55 -4.56
N ILE A 12 -7.02 40.82 -4.11
CA ILE A 12 -7.72 41.10 -2.84
C ILE A 12 -6.79 40.83 -1.67
N ILE A 13 -6.08 39.69 -1.65
CA ILE A 13 -5.22 39.29 -0.55
C ILE A 13 -3.97 40.18 -0.47
N CYS A 14 -3.38 40.58 -1.61
CA CYS A 14 -2.29 41.55 -1.62
C CYS A 14 -2.70 42.91 -1.03
N ARG A 15 -3.99 43.27 -1.13
CA ARG A 15 -4.53 44.51 -0.60
C ARG A 15 -4.99 44.38 0.85
N TRP A 16 -5.46 43.21 1.24
CA TRP A 16 -6.01 42.88 2.57
C TRP A 16 -5.52 41.49 3.02
N PRO A 17 -4.29 41.40 3.53
CA PRO A 17 -3.65 40.11 3.84
C PRO A 17 -4.37 39.30 4.92
N GLU A 18 -5.22 39.93 5.74
CA GLU A 18 -5.96 39.30 6.83
C GLU A 18 -6.99 38.27 6.31
N TYR A 19 -7.48 38.43 5.07
CA TYR A 19 -8.42 37.50 4.46
C TYR A 19 -7.83 36.14 4.11
N ILE A 20 -6.49 35.98 4.17
CA ILE A 20 -5.84 34.71 3.88
C ILE A 20 -6.33 33.58 4.80
N PHE A 21 -6.60 33.88 6.07
CA PHE A 21 -7.10 32.90 7.05
C PHE A 21 -8.53 32.49 6.75
N VAL A 22 -9.38 33.43 6.32
CA VAL A 22 -10.77 33.14 5.92
C VAL A 22 -10.77 32.28 4.66
N LEU A 23 -9.90 32.57 3.71
CA LEU A 23 -9.76 31.77 2.50
C LEU A 23 -9.20 30.38 2.80
N GLU A 24 -8.18 30.26 3.64
CA GLU A 24 -7.65 28.96 4.09
C GLU A 24 -8.76 28.10 4.72
N ASN A 25 -9.54 28.70 5.61
CA ASN A 25 -10.68 28.05 6.25
C ASN A 25 -11.70 27.53 5.24
N ALA A 26 -12.07 28.37 4.26
CA ALA A 26 -13.00 27.98 3.20
C ALA A 26 -12.44 26.85 2.33
N ILE A 27 -11.16 26.91 1.95
CA ILE A 27 -10.51 25.85 1.17
C ILE A 27 -10.49 24.54 1.97
N ALA A 28 -10.15 24.60 3.27
CA ALA A 28 -10.13 23.42 4.13
C ALA A 28 -11.52 22.78 4.26
N ASP A 29 -12.57 23.59 4.39
CA ASP A 29 -13.95 23.10 4.44
C ASP A 29 -14.40 22.46 3.11
N ILE A 30 -13.98 23.04 1.98
CA ILE A 30 -14.20 22.45 0.66
C ILE A 30 -13.44 21.13 0.51
N GLU A 31 -12.15 21.06 0.87
CA GLU A 31 -11.37 19.83 0.81
C GLU A 31 -12.01 18.73 1.68
N LYS A 32 -12.44 19.07 2.89
CA LYS A 32 -13.15 18.14 3.77
C LYS A 32 -14.47 17.65 3.16
N ALA A 33 -15.28 18.56 2.62
CA ALA A 33 -16.53 18.20 1.97
C ALA A 33 -16.32 17.30 0.74
N VAL A 34 -15.25 17.52 -0.04
CA VAL A 34 -14.87 16.65 -1.16
C VAL A 34 -14.51 15.26 -0.66
N ILE A 35 -13.70 15.14 0.40
CA ILE A 35 -13.34 13.85 1.00
C ILE A 35 -14.58 13.10 1.48
N ASP A 36 -15.45 13.77 2.24
CA ASP A 36 -16.67 13.17 2.77
C ASP A 36 -17.63 12.75 1.65
N SER A 37 -17.69 13.52 0.55
CA SER A 37 -18.52 13.20 -0.61
C SER A 37 -17.99 12.00 -1.39
N LEU A 38 -16.66 11.90 -1.56
CA LEU A 38 -16.02 10.72 -2.14
C LEU A 38 -16.32 9.47 -1.30
N GLU A 39 -16.16 9.53 0.02
CA GLU A 39 -16.46 8.38 0.88
C GLU A 39 -17.92 7.93 0.80
N LYS A 40 -18.86 8.88 0.66
CA LYS A 40 -20.29 8.57 0.48
C LYS A 40 -20.56 7.95 -0.89
N GLN A 41 -19.97 8.51 -1.95
CA GLN A 41 -20.16 8.02 -3.32
C GLN A 41 -19.68 6.57 -3.48
N TYR A 42 -18.58 6.21 -2.82
CA TYR A 42 -17.97 4.88 -2.93
C TYR A 42 -18.26 3.99 -1.71
N VAL A 43 -19.32 4.28 -0.94
CA VAL A 43 -19.60 3.61 0.34
C VAL A 43 -19.72 2.09 0.22
N ASP A 44 -20.38 1.61 -0.83
CA ASP A 44 -20.62 0.17 -1.05
C ASP A 44 -19.33 -0.56 -1.44
N ILE A 45 -18.46 0.10 -2.21
CA ILE A 45 -17.16 -0.42 -2.62
C ILE A 45 -16.17 -0.43 -1.45
N LEU A 46 -16.28 0.55 -0.54
CA LEU A 46 -15.47 0.64 0.66
C LEU A 46 -15.94 -0.30 1.78
N ALA A 47 -17.21 -0.72 1.78
CA ALA A 47 -17.77 -1.56 2.84
C ALA A 47 -16.98 -2.88 3.06
N PRO A 48 -16.62 -3.66 2.02
CA PRO A 48 -15.78 -4.86 2.16
C PRO A 48 -14.37 -4.60 2.71
N LEU A 49 -13.84 -3.38 2.55
CA LEU A 49 -12.52 -2.99 3.02
C LEU A 49 -12.52 -2.58 4.50
N LYS A 50 -13.62 -2.03 5.00
CA LYS A 50 -13.76 -1.61 6.41
C LYS A 50 -13.55 -2.75 7.39
N ASP A 51 -13.88 -3.98 7.00
CA ASP A 51 -13.61 -5.20 7.79
C ASP A 51 -12.11 -5.52 7.96
N CYS A 52 -11.25 -5.01 7.08
CA CYS A 52 -9.80 -5.15 7.15
C CYS A 52 -9.12 -4.01 7.95
N ILE A 53 -9.78 -2.84 8.04
CA ILE A 53 -9.26 -1.64 8.70
C ILE A 53 -9.51 -1.68 10.21
N ALA A 54 -10.59 -2.33 10.67
CA ALA A 54 -10.85 -2.50 12.09
C ALA A 54 -9.79 -3.40 12.74
N PRO A 55 -9.23 -3.05 13.92
CA PRO A 55 -8.29 -3.93 14.62
C PRO A 55 -8.94 -5.30 14.79
N LYS A 56 -8.20 -6.36 14.44
CA LYS A 56 -8.62 -7.77 14.55
C LYS A 56 -8.93 -8.07 16.03
N LYS A 57 -10.11 -7.68 16.50
CA LYS A 57 -10.65 -8.09 17.80
C LYS A 57 -10.88 -9.59 17.70
N PHE A 58 -9.99 -10.35 18.33
CA PHE A 58 -10.13 -11.77 18.55
C PHE A 58 -11.37 -11.99 19.43
N GLY A 59 -12.49 -12.35 18.81
CA GLY A 59 -13.74 -12.64 19.51
C GLY A 59 -14.94 -12.55 18.60
N LEU A 60 -15.69 -13.65 18.49
CA LEU A 60 -16.97 -13.83 17.79
C LEU A 60 -16.99 -13.66 16.25
N LYS A 61 -16.30 -12.66 15.66
CA LYS A 61 -16.29 -12.43 14.20
C LYS A 61 -15.61 -13.56 13.41
N TYR A 62 -14.72 -14.34 14.03
CA TYR A 62 -14.05 -15.47 13.38
C TYR A 62 -15.03 -16.64 13.11
N VAL A 63 -16.01 -16.84 13.99
CA VAL A 63 -17.03 -17.90 13.84
C VAL A 63 -18.04 -17.52 12.74
N GLN A 64 -18.41 -16.24 12.63
CA GLN A 64 -19.19 -15.75 11.49
C GLN A 64 -18.40 -15.73 10.18
N LYS A 65 -17.08 -15.44 10.21
CA LYS A 65 -16.19 -15.57 9.04
C LYS A 65 -16.07 -17.02 8.55
N LEU A 66 -16.20 -18.01 9.44
CA LEU A 66 -16.24 -19.43 9.06
C LEU A 66 -17.58 -19.82 8.43
N ALA A 67 -18.69 -19.27 8.90
CA ALA A 67 -20.03 -19.53 8.35
C ALA A 67 -20.32 -18.78 7.02
N LYS A 68 -19.72 -17.60 6.79
CA LYS A 68 -19.83 -16.83 5.52
C LYS A 68 -18.80 -17.23 4.45
N ARG A 69 -18.04 -18.31 4.67
CA ARG A 69 -17.00 -18.82 3.76
C ARG A 69 -17.55 -19.51 2.50
N ASN A 70 -18.66 -19.01 1.97
CA ASN A 70 -19.33 -19.52 0.77
C ASN A 70 -19.17 -18.59 -0.46
N SER A 71 -18.36 -17.52 -0.38
CA SER A 71 -17.85 -16.88 -1.60
C SER A 71 -16.54 -17.55 -1.98
N THR A 72 -16.62 -18.46 -2.96
CA THR A 72 -15.49 -19.15 -3.59
C THR A 72 -14.71 -18.24 -4.55
N CYS A 73 -15.14 -16.99 -4.73
CA CYS A 73 -14.57 -16.07 -5.71
C CYS A 73 -13.42 -15.25 -5.09
N PRO A 74 -12.23 -15.22 -5.74
CA PRO A 74 -11.13 -14.36 -5.32
C PRO A 74 -11.52 -12.89 -5.39
N TYR A 75 -11.04 -12.09 -4.45
CA TYR A 75 -11.25 -10.65 -4.49
C TYR A 75 -10.53 -10.02 -5.69
N VAL A 76 -11.24 -9.20 -6.44
CA VAL A 76 -10.70 -8.41 -7.55
C VAL A 76 -10.89 -6.94 -7.20
N VAL A 77 -9.86 -6.11 -7.43
CA VAL A 77 -9.94 -4.67 -7.17
C VAL A 77 -10.97 -4.05 -8.12
N PRO A 78 -12.08 -3.48 -7.64
CA PRO A 78 -13.07 -2.85 -8.52
C PRO A 78 -12.46 -1.66 -9.25
N GLU A 79 -12.86 -1.42 -10.51
CA GLU A 79 -12.40 -0.26 -11.30
C GLU A 79 -12.67 1.06 -10.58
N ASP A 80 -13.88 1.19 -10.01
CA ASP A 80 -14.31 2.33 -9.21
C ASP A 80 -13.43 2.58 -7.97
N LEU A 81 -12.89 1.52 -7.36
CA LEU A 81 -11.95 1.65 -6.25
C LEU A 81 -10.61 2.22 -6.74
N GLY A 82 -10.17 1.79 -7.92
CA GLY A 82 -9.00 2.36 -8.60
C GLY A 82 -9.17 3.86 -8.84
N ILE A 83 -10.33 4.26 -9.37
CA ILE A 83 -10.69 5.68 -9.59
C ILE A 83 -10.62 6.47 -8.28
N LEU A 84 -11.21 5.95 -7.19
CA LEU A 84 -11.16 6.58 -5.87
C LEU A 84 -9.71 6.78 -5.39
N LEU A 85 -8.89 5.72 -5.43
CA LEU A 85 -7.50 5.77 -4.97
C LEU A 85 -6.65 6.75 -5.79
N ASN A 86 -6.81 6.74 -7.13
CA ASN A 86 -6.14 7.68 -8.03
C ASN A 86 -6.56 9.12 -7.72
N THR A 87 -7.85 9.34 -7.49
CA THR A 87 -8.39 10.68 -7.14
C THR A 87 -7.81 11.17 -5.82
N MET A 88 -7.82 10.35 -4.77
CA MET A 88 -7.22 10.70 -3.48
C MET A 88 -5.71 10.97 -3.61
N LYS A 89 -5.00 10.17 -4.42
CA LYS A 89 -3.57 10.36 -4.67
C LYS A 89 -3.29 11.68 -5.40
N ARG A 90 -4.09 12.02 -6.42
CA ARG A 90 -3.98 13.29 -7.15
C ARG A 90 -4.30 14.51 -6.28
N LEU A 91 -5.28 14.40 -5.37
CA LEU A 91 -5.55 15.43 -4.38
C LEU A 91 -4.30 15.68 -3.50
N LEU A 92 -3.66 14.62 -3.02
CA LEU A 92 -2.48 14.68 -2.16
C LEU A 92 -1.22 15.20 -2.86
N ASP A 93 -0.96 14.75 -4.09
CA ASP A 93 0.33 14.98 -4.74
C ASP A 93 0.33 16.16 -5.71
N VAL A 94 -0.83 16.54 -6.25
CA VAL A 94 -0.94 17.57 -7.28
C VAL A 94 -1.70 18.78 -6.77
N LEU A 95 -2.94 18.58 -6.31
CA LEU A 95 -3.78 19.72 -5.91
C LEU A 95 -3.23 20.39 -4.65
N ARG A 96 -2.86 19.57 -3.66
CA ARG A 96 -2.43 20.06 -2.37
C ARG A 96 -1.16 20.91 -2.41
N PRO A 97 -0.04 20.48 -3.02
CA PRO A 97 1.16 21.31 -3.11
C PRO A 97 0.93 22.61 -3.88
N ARG A 98 0.02 22.61 -4.87
CA ARG A 98 -0.34 23.82 -5.60
C ARG A 98 -1.06 24.83 -4.71
N ILE A 99 -2.03 24.38 -3.92
CA ILE A 99 -2.74 25.24 -2.96
C ILE A 99 -1.76 25.82 -1.92
N GLU A 100 -0.89 24.98 -1.36
CA GLU A 100 0.13 25.44 -0.41
C GLU A 100 1.11 26.44 -1.02
N SER A 101 1.48 26.27 -2.29
CA SER A 101 2.33 27.22 -3.01
C SER A 101 1.66 28.57 -3.17
N HIS A 102 0.36 28.61 -3.50
CA HIS A 102 -0.40 29.85 -3.60
C HIS A 102 -0.52 30.55 -2.24
N LEU A 103 -0.86 29.80 -1.18
CA LEU A 103 -0.93 30.37 0.16
C LEU A 103 0.41 30.90 0.65
N ARG A 104 1.52 30.20 0.37
CA ARG A 104 2.86 30.70 0.66
C ARG A 104 3.17 31.99 -0.10
N SER A 105 2.83 32.08 -1.38
CA SER A 105 3.02 33.32 -2.15
C SER A 105 2.23 34.49 -1.55
N TRP A 106 1.00 34.26 -1.12
CA TRP A 106 0.16 35.29 -0.51
C TRP A 106 0.59 35.67 0.91
N SER A 107 1.15 34.72 1.68
CA SER A 107 1.66 35.02 3.02
C SER A 107 2.83 36.02 3.02
N SER A 108 3.53 36.17 1.89
CA SER A 108 4.59 37.17 1.73
C SER A 108 4.07 38.61 1.78
N CYS A 109 2.77 38.82 1.58
CA CYS A 109 2.12 40.12 1.65
C CYS A 109 1.81 40.56 3.09
N ILE A 110 2.00 39.70 4.09
CA ILE A 110 1.73 40.01 5.50
C ILE A 110 2.92 40.74 6.12
N PRO A 111 2.73 41.92 6.74
CA PRO A 111 3.79 42.62 7.45
C PRO A 111 4.44 41.76 8.55
N HIS A 112 5.71 42.01 8.87
CA HIS A 112 6.60 41.20 9.74
C HIS A 112 6.18 41.03 11.23
N GLY A 113 4.90 41.21 11.57
CA GLY A 113 4.33 40.98 12.90
C GLY A 113 3.00 40.20 12.90
N GLY A 114 2.55 39.68 11.76
CA GLY A 114 1.35 38.82 11.69
C GLY A 114 1.63 37.36 12.07
N ASN A 115 0.59 36.61 12.45
CA ASN A 115 0.64 35.16 12.73
C ASN A 115 0.85 34.32 11.45
N SER A 116 1.85 34.65 10.64
CA SER A 116 2.18 33.94 9.40
C SER A 116 2.53 32.47 9.62
N ALA A 117 3.01 32.13 10.82
CA ALA A 117 3.31 30.75 11.24
C ALA A 117 2.06 29.84 11.32
N ALA A 118 0.87 30.40 11.56
CA ALA A 118 -0.38 29.63 11.65
C ALA A 118 -1.02 29.35 10.28
N ILE A 119 -0.49 29.95 9.21
CA ILE A 119 -1.04 29.79 7.84
C ILE A 119 -0.70 28.39 7.34
N GLY A 120 -1.73 27.65 6.97
CA GLY A 120 -1.65 26.28 6.47
C GLY A 120 -1.87 25.21 7.53
N GLU A 121 -2.04 25.55 8.81
CA GLU A 121 -2.28 24.57 9.88
C GLU A 121 -3.58 23.79 9.67
N ARG A 122 -4.69 24.48 9.42
CA ARG A 122 -6.00 23.84 9.23
C ARG A 122 -6.00 22.96 7.98
N LEU A 123 -5.36 23.47 6.93
CA LEU A 123 -5.16 22.73 5.71
C LEU A 123 -4.28 21.49 5.97
N SER A 124 -3.24 21.58 6.79
CA SER A 124 -2.39 20.45 7.17
C SER A 124 -3.18 19.35 7.88
N GLU A 125 -4.10 19.71 8.79
CA GLU A 125 -4.99 18.76 9.48
C GLU A 125 -5.85 17.96 8.48
N VAL A 126 -6.48 18.63 7.52
CA VAL A 126 -7.26 17.97 6.46
C VAL A 126 -6.38 17.02 5.64
N THR A 127 -5.15 17.44 5.35
CA THR A 127 -4.19 16.60 4.62
C THR A 127 -3.77 15.37 5.40
N VAL A 128 -3.53 15.49 6.71
CA VAL A 128 -3.22 14.35 7.57
C VAL A 128 -4.35 13.33 7.53
N THR A 129 -5.60 13.80 7.59
CA THR A 129 -6.80 12.95 7.50
C THR A 129 -6.90 12.27 6.14
N LEU A 130 -6.72 13.01 5.04
CA LEU A 130 -6.73 12.45 3.68
C LEU A 130 -5.64 11.39 3.50
N ARG A 131 -4.40 11.67 3.93
CA ARG A 131 -3.29 10.70 3.89
C ARG A 131 -3.62 9.44 4.71
N ALA A 132 -4.22 9.60 5.88
CA ALA A 132 -4.60 8.48 6.73
C ALA A 132 -5.66 7.59 6.04
N LYS A 133 -6.72 8.18 5.48
CA LYS A 133 -7.75 7.45 4.73
C LYS A 133 -7.15 6.72 3.52
N PHE A 134 -6.34 7.41 2.71
CA PHE A 134 -5.66 6.82 1.56
C PHE A 134 -4.80 5.61 1.96
N ARG A 135 -3.95 5.74 2.99
CA ARG A 135 -3.13 4.63 3.49
C ARG A 135 -3.98 3.45 3.98
N ASN A 136 -5.06 3.73 4.69
CA ASN A 136 -5.94 2.67 5.22
C ASN A 136 -6.62 1.88 4.11
N TYR A 137 -7.10 2.55 3.05
CA TYR A 137 -7.70 1.88 1.90
C TYR A 137 -6.67 1.06 1.11
N MET A 138 -5.48 1.63 0.86
CA MET A 138 -4.37 0.92 0.23
C MET A 138 -4.01 -0.35 1.00
N GLN A 139 -3.88 -0.25 2.33
CA GLN A 139 -3.59 -1.40 3.18
C GLN A 139 -4.70 -2.46 3.13
N ALA A 140 -5.97 -2.04 3.10
CA ALA A 140 -7.09 -2.96 3.02
C ALA A 140 -7.13 -3.71 1.68
N VAL A 141 -6.81 -3.04 0.57
CA VAL A 141 -6.67 -3.65 -0.75
C VAL A 141 -5.55 -4.70 -0.73
N VAL A 142 -4.38 -4.34 -0.20
CA VAL A 142 -3.24 -5.25 -0.06
C VAL A 142 -3.61 -6.48 0.78
N GLU A 143 -4.29 -6.30 1.92
CA GLU A 143 -4.71 -7.44 2.75
C GLU A 143 -5.70 -8.32 1.99
N LYS A 144 -6.66 -7.75 1.23
CA LYS A 144 -7.60 -8.52 0.41
C LYS A 144 -6.93 -9.32 -0.70
N LEU A 145 -5.97 -8.72 -1.41
CA LEU A 145 -5.17 -9.42 -2.42
C LEU A 145 -4.36 -10.57 -1.79
N SER A 146 -3.79 -10.35 -0.60
CA SER A 146 -3.12 -11.42 0.14
C SER A 146 -4.07 -12.50 0.68
N GLU A 147 -5.33 -12.17 0.97
CA GLU A 147 -6.33 -13.17 1.37
C GLU A 147 -6.57 -14.17 0.24
N ASN A 148 -6.52 -13.75 -1.03
CA ASN A 148 -6.69 -14.63 -2.19
C ASN A 148 -5.64 -15.73 -2.23
N THR A 149 -4.36 -15.40 -2.00
CA THR A 149 -3.26 -16.37 -2.00
C THR A 149 -3.42 -17.41 -0.88
N ARG A 150 -4.19 -17.07 0.16
CA ARG A 150 -4.52 -17.97 1.29
C ARG A 150 -5.87 -18.68 1.14
N MET A 151 -6.58 -18.57 0.02
CA MET A 151 -7.85 -19.28 -0.16
C MET A 151 -7.62 -20.76 -0.44
N GLN A 152 -6.75 -21.07 -1.41
CA GLN A 152 -6.47 -22.43 -1.84
C GLN A 152 -5.26 -23.02 -1.10
N SER A 153 -5.16 -24.36 -1.04
CA SER A 153 -4.01 -25.00 -0.39
C SER A 153 -2.73 -24.91 -1.20
N THR A 154 -2.86 -24.96 -2.52
CA THR A 154 -1.73 -24.95 -3.46
C THR A 154 -1.05 -23.59 -3.55
N THR A 155 -1.78 -22.51 -3.26
CA THR A 155 -1.25 -21.13 -3.28
C THR A 155 -0.79 -20.62 -1.91
N LYS A 156 -1.04 -21.39 -0.84
CA LYS A 156 -0.61 -21.02 0.52
C LYS A 156 0.89 -21.20 0.67
N LEU A 157 1.62 -20.10 0.77
CA LEU A 157 3.06 -20.07 1.06
C LEU A 157 3.47 -21.05 2.17
N LYS A 158 2.75 -21.02 3.30
CA LYS A 158 3.00 -21.94 4.42
C LYS A 158 2.95 -23.41 4.02
N LYS A 159 1.99 -23.82 3.18
CA LYS A 159 1.90 -25.22 2.72
C LYS A 159 3.00 -25.53 1.73
N ILE A 160 3.24 -24.65 0.76
CA ILE A 160 4.32 -24.78 -0.23
C ILE A 160 5.68 -25.00 0.47
N ILE A 161 5.96 -24.23 1.51
CA ILE A 161 7.20 -24.34 2.29
C ILE A 161 7.17 -25.58 3.21
N GLN A 162 6.04 -25.92 3.84
CA GLN A 162 5.97 -27.10 4.72
C GLN A 162 6.15 -28.42 3.97
N ASP A 163 5.67 -28.48 2.72
CA ASP A 163 5.76 -29.65 1.87
C ASP A 163 7.18 -29.84 1.30
N SER A 164 8.13 -28.94 1.60
CA SER A 164 9.55 -29.18 1.38
C SER A 164 10.15 -30.05 2.50
N LYS A 165 9.89 -31.37 2.47
CA LYS A 165 10.54 -32.34 3.36
C LYS A 165 11.67 -33.09 2.64
N GLY A 166 12.87 -33.11 3.21
CA GLY A 166 14.02 -33.89 2.72
C GLY A 166 14.96 -33.14 1.77
N LEU A 167 15.69 -33.89 0.92
CA LEU A 167 16.55 -33.39 -0.18
C LEU A 167 15.69 -32.83 -1.33
N VAL A 168 14.81 -31.88 -1.03
CA VAL A 168 13.98 -31.24 -2.05
C VAL A 168 14.86 -30.34 -2.89
N LEU A 169 14.83 -30.54 -4.21
CA LEU A 169 15.56 -29.72 -5.16
C LEU A 169 14.84 -28.36 -5.26
N GLU A 170 15.59 -27.27 -5.44
CA GLU A 170 15.00 -25.92 -5.50
C GLU A 170 13.97 -25.79 -6.64
N SER A 171 14.13 -26.59 -7.70
CA SER A 171 13.17 -26.74 -8.80
C SER A 171 11.79 -27.18 -8.35
N ASP A 172 11.69 -28.05 -7.33
CA ASP A 172 10.40 -28.59 -6.87
C ASP A 172 9.62 -27.53 -6.11
N ILE A 173 10.31 -26.67 -5.36
CA ILE A 173 9.71 -25.52 -4.69
C ILE A 173 9.26 -24.49 -5.73
N ARG A 174 10.10 -24.21 -6.73
CA ARG A 174 9.74 -23.29 -7.83
C ARG A 174 8.53 -23.81 -8.63
N GLY A 175 8.47 -25.10 -8.91
CA GLY A 175 7.31 -25.74 -9.56
C GLY A 175 6.02 -25.60 -8.75
N ARG A 176 6.08 -25.80 -7.42
CA ARG A 176 4.90 -25.61 -6.54
C ARG A 176 4.50 -24.15 -6.37
N MET A 177 5.44 -23.22 -6.50
CA MET A 177 5.16 -21.78 -6.51
C MET A 177 4.44 -21.32 -7.77
N GLN A 178 4.39 -22.11 -8.85
CA GLN A 178 3.86 -21.67 -10.14
C GLN A 178 2.40 -21.21 -10.06
N GLU A 179 1.51 -21.97 -9.42
CA GLU A 179 0.10 -21.57 -9.28
C GLU A 179 -0.05 -20.28 -8.47
N LEU A 180 0.79 -20.08 -7.44
CA LEU A 180 0.82 -18.83 -6.70
C LEU A 180 1.32 -17.68 -7.58
N ASN A 181 2.38 -17.89 -8.36
CA ASN A 181 2.94 -16.89 -9.25
C ASN A 181 1.92 -16.46 -10.32
N ASP A 182 1.22 -17.41 -10.95
CA ASP A 182 0.19 -17.10 -11.94
C ASP A 182 -0.94 -16.25 -11.33
N GLN A 183 -1.32 -16.53 -10.08
CA GLN A 183 -2.28 -15.69 -9.34
C GLN A 183 -1.73 -14.30 -9.01
N LEU A 184 -0.46 -14.19 -8.61
CA LEU A 184 0.20 -12.91 -8.33
C LEU A 184 0.29 -12.07 -9.61
N ILE A 185 0.74 -12.66 -10.71
CA ILE A 185 0.82 -12.03 -12.03
C ILE A 185 -0.57 -11.53 -12.46
N GLY A 186 -1.61 -12.38 -12.34
CA GLY A 186 -2.98 -12.00 -12.65
C GLY A 186 -3.46 -10.81 -11.81
N ALA A 187 -3.19 -10.81 -10.51
CA ALA A 187 -3.53 -9.72 -9.62
C ALA A 187 -2.78 -8.42 -9.97
N ILE A 188 -1.46 -8.49 -10.22
CA ILE A 188 -0.63 -7.33 -10.60
C ILE A 188 -1.14 -6.72 -11.91
N ASN A 189 -1.38 -7.55 -12.92
CA ASN A 189 -1.93 -7.11 -14.21
C ASN A 189 -3.28 -6.42 -14.05
N HIS A 190 -4.15 -6.94 -13.18
CA HIS A 190 -5.43 -6.32 -12.91
C HIS A 190 -5.28 -4.97 -12.20
N VAL A 191 -4.42 -4.90 -11.17
CA VAL A 191 -4.15 -3.64 -10.45
C VAL A 191 -3.60 -2.58 -11.42
N HIS A 192 -2.73 -2.97 -12.35
CA HIS A 192 -2.18 -2.07 -13.37
C HIS A 192 -3.27 -1.49 -14.29
N LYS A 193 -4.28 -2.27 -14.65
CA LYS A 193 -5.40 -1.80 -15.49
C LYS A 193 -6.25 -0.75 -14.79
N VAL A 194 -6.44 -0.87 -13.47
CA VAL A 194 -7.38 -0.03 -12.71
C VAL A 194 -6.72 1.13 -11.96
N SER A 195 -5.38 1.17 -11.91
CA SER A 195 -4.64 2.14 -11.09
C SER A 195 -3.65 2.96 -11.93
N GLU A 196 -3.47 4.23 -11.57
CA GLU A 196 -2.38 5.03 -12.11
C GLU A 196 -1.03 4.58 -11.53
N VAL A 197 0.07 4.91 -12.21
CA VAL A 197 1.44 4.44 -11.92
C VAL A 197 1.78 4.50 -10.43
N HIS A 198 1.57 5.63 -9.75
CA HIS A 198 1.92 5.78 -8.34
C HIS A 198 1.08 4.91 -7.40
N VAL A 199 -0.22 4.74 -7.69
CA VAL A 199 -1.10 3.87 -6.90
C VAL A 199 -0.76 2.42 -7.16
N PHE A 200 -0.54 2.04 -8.42
CA PHE A 200 -0.10 0.70 -8.83
C PHE A 200 1.19 0.29 -8.11
N VAL A 201 2.24 1.13 -8.17
CA VAL A 201 3.53 0.85 -7.50
C VAL A 201 3.33 0.68 -6.00
N ALA A 202 2.55 1.56 -5.37
CA ALA A 202 2.29 1.47 -3.93
C ALA A 202 1.52 0.20 -3.53
N ILE A 203 0.53 -0.24 -4.32
CA ILE A 203 -0.17 -1.51 -4.09
C ILE A 203 0.79 -2.68 -4.27
N CYS A 204 1.57 -2.71 -5.35
CA CYS A 204 2.50 -3.82 -5.63
C CYS A 204 3.57 -3.95 -4.54
N ARG A 205 4.19 -2.84 -4.13
CA ARG A 205 5.17 -2.83 -3.03
C ARG A 205 4.55 -3.27 -1.70
N GLY A 206 3.33 -2.81 -1.39
CA GLY A 206 2.61 -3.25 -0.19
C GLY A 206 2.25 -4.74 -0.24
N PHE A 207 1.84 -5.24 -1.40
CA PHE A 207 1.51 -6.65 -1.58
C PHE A 207 2.74 -7.53 -1.46
N TRP A 208 3.84 -7.12 -2.10
CA TRP A 208 5.13 -7.78 -2.00
C TRP A 208 5.63 -7.86 -0.55
N ASP A 209 5.61 -6.74 0.17
CA ASP A 209 6.00 -6.71 1.59
C ASP A 209 5.10 -7.61 2.44
N ARG A 210 3.79 -7.62 2.17
CA ARG A 210 2.85 -8.46 2.91
C ARG A 210 3.12 -9.95 2.71
N MET A 211 3.50 -10.36 1.49
CA MET A 211 3.89 -11.74 1.20
C MET A 211 5.19 -12.11 1.93
N GLY A 212 6.17 -11.20 2.00
CA GLY A 212 7.39 -11.38 2.79
C GLY A 212 7.11 -11.55 4.28
N GLN A 213 6.22 -10.72 4.85
CA GLN A 213 5.78 -10.84 6.24
C GLN A 213 5.08 -12.18 6.53
N ASP A 214 4.28 -12.69 5.58
CA ASP A 214 3.64 -14.01 5.72
C ASP A 214 4.69 -15.13 5.79
N VAL A 215 5.83 -15.01 5.08
CA VAL A 215 6.98 -15.93 5.21
C VAL A 215 7.72 -15.76 6.54
N LEU A 216 8.04 -14.53 6.94
CA LEU A 216 8.70 -14.25 8.23
C LEU A 216 7.90 -14.81 9.40
N SER A 217 6.61 -14.50 9.46
CA SER A 217 5.72 -14.99 10.52
C SER A 217 5.66 -16.53 10.56
N PHE A 218 5.85 -17.20 9.43
CA PHE A 218 5.96 -18.66 9.39
C PHE A 218 7.28 -19.16 10.00
N LEU A 219 8.39 -18.51 9.71
CA LEU A 219 9.73 -18.87 10.21
C LEU A 219 9.88 -18.59 11.71
N GLU A 220 9.40 -17.44 12.20
CA GLU A 220 9.43 -17.07 13.63
C GLU A 220 8.77 -18.13 14.52
N ASN A 221 7.70 -18.75 14.01
CA ASN A 221 6.95 -19.79 14.72
C ASN A 221 7.64 -21.17 14.71
N ARG A 222 8.75 -21.34 13.96
CA ARG A 222 9.34 -22.66 13.65
C ARG A 222 10.88 -22.63 13.63
N LYS A 223 11.49 -21.91 14.59
CA LYS A 223 12.92 -21.53 14.61
C LYS A 223 13.94 -22.66 14.43
N GLU A 224 13.57 -23.92 14.66
CA GLU A 224 14.51 -25.06 14.71
C GLU A 224 14.64 -25.88 13.41
N ASN A 225 13.79 -25.67 12.40
CA ASN A 225 13.74 -26.57 11.24
C ASN A 225 14.49 -26.04 10.00
N LYS A 226 15.76 -26.46 9.84
CA LYS A 226 16.65 -26.04 8.75
C LYS A 226 16.07 -26.25 7.33
N ALA A 227 15.29 -27.32 7.10
CA ALA A 227 14.71 -27.59 5.79
C ALA A 227 13.68 -26.52 5.36
N TRP A 228 12.94 -25.95 6.33
CA TRP A 228 11.96 -24.90 6.06
C TRP A 228 12.59 -23.54 5.79
N TYR A 229 13.78 -23.25 6.34
CA TYR A 229 14.53 -22.05 5.98
C TYR A 229 14.99 -22.09 4.52
N LYS A 230 15.50 -23.25 4.06
CA LYS A 230 15.84 -23.42 2.64
C LYS A 230 14.62 -23.25 1.73
N GLY A 231 13.49 -23.86 2.11
CA GLY A 231 12.22 -23.71 1.39
C GLY A 231 11.73 -22.26 1.34
N ALA A 232 11.81 -21.55 2.46
CA ALA A 232 11.43 -20.14 2.57
C ALA A 232 12.33 -19.23 1.72
N ARG A 233 13.64 -19.48 1.68
CA ARG A 233 14.59 -18.71 0.86
C ARG A 233 14.22 -18.80 -0.63
N VAL A 234 13.98 -20.01 -1.13
CA VAL A 234 13.58 -20.20 -2.53
C VAL A 234 12.23 -19.53 -2.80
N ALA A 235 11.26 -19.66 -1.89
CA ALA A 235 9.96 -19.00 -2.03
C ALA A 235 10.09 -17.47 -2.08
N VAL A 236 10.93 -16.88 -1.23
CA VAL A 236 11.18 -15.44 -1.19
C VAL A 236 11.88 -14.94 -2.46
N SER A 237 12.89 -15.67 -2.95
CA SER A 237 13.54 -15.35 -4.23
C SER A 237 12.54 -15.41 -5.39
N VAL A 238 11.64 -16.40 -5.42
CA VAL A 238 10.60 -16.48 -6.44
C VAL A 238 9.60 -15.31 -6.35
N LEU A 239 9.24 -14.89 -5.14
CA LEU A 239 8.38 -13.71 -4.93
C LEU A 239 9.07 -12.43 -5.43
N ASP A 240 10.33 -12.23 -5.06
CA ASP A 240 11.17 -11.10 -5.50
C ASP A 240 11.23 -11.04 -7.03
N ASP A 241 11.64 -12.15 -7.67
CA ASP A 241 11.68 -12.28 -9.13
C ASP A 241 10.32 -11.94 -9.77
N THR A 242 9.22 -12.44 -9.20
CA THR A 242 7.87 -12.25 -9.76
C THR A 242 7.42 -10.80 -9.67
N PHE A 243 7.53 -10.16 -8.50
CA PHE A 243 7.12 -8.76 -8.37
C PHE A 243 8.03 -7.82 -9.17
N ALA A 244 9.35 -7.99 -9.09
CA ALA A 244 10.30 -7.15 -9.80
C ALA A 244 10.13 -7.27 -11.32
N SER A 245 10.07 -8.50 -11.85
CA SER A 245 9.92 -8.71 -13.30
C SER A 245 8.58 -8.21 -13.84
N GLN A 246 7.48 -8.45 -13.14
CA GLN A 246 6.16 -8.00 -13.59
C GLN A 246 5.99 -6.48 -13.51
N MET A 247 6.47 -5.85 -12.44
CA MET A 247 6.48 -4.39 -12.35
C MET A 247 7.34 -3.79 -13.47
N GLN A 248 8.54 -4.32 -13.69
CA GLN A 248 9.43 -3.87 -14.75
C GLN A 248 8.82 -4.06 -16.15
N GLN A 249 8.13 -5.18 -16.39
CA GLN A 249 7.46 -5.46 -17.66
C GLN A 249 6.34 -4.46 -17.96
N LEU A 250 5.56 -4.08 -16.95
CA LEU A 250 4.38 -3.22 -17.12
C LEU A 250 4.72 -1.73 -17.20
N LEU A 251 5.72 -1.28 -16.44
CA LEU A 251 6.07 0.14 -16.34
C LEU A 251 7.37 0.51 -17.06
N GLY A 252 8.21 -0.46 -17.41
CA GLY A 252 9.46 -0.25 -18.16
C GLY A 252 10.33 0.86 -17.55
N ASN A 253 10.58 1.90 -18.33
CA ASN A 253 11.45 3.02 -17.95
C ASN A 253 10.79 4.03 -16.99
N THR A 254 9.50 3.88 -16.69
CA THR A 254 8.77 4.78 -15.78
C THR A 254 9.05 4.45 -14.30
N LEU A 255 9.53 3.24 -14.01
CA LEU A 255 9.93 2.83 -12.66
C LEU A 255 11.27 3.42 -12.26
N GLN A 256 11.35 3.93 -11.03
CA GLN A 256 12.64 4.26 -10.43
C GLN A 256 13.30 2.98 -9.92
N GLN A 257 14.63 2.88 -10.01
CA GLN A 257 15.38 1.71 -9.53
C GLN A 257 15.11 1.41 -8.03
N LYS A 258 14.89 2.45 -7.22
CA LYS A 258 14.50 2.34 -5.81
C LYS A 258 13.13 1.67 -5.60
N GLU A 259 12.23 1.75 -6.57
CA GLU A 259 10.90 1.12 -6.50
C GLU A 259 10.95 -0.38 -6.77
N LEU A 260 12.06 -0.89 -7.33
CA LEU A 260 12.36 -2.30 -7.53
C LEU A 260 13.15 -2.91 -6.38
N GLU A 261 13.66 -2.11 -5.43
CA GLU A 261 14.35 -2.65 -4.26
C GLU A 261 13.39 -3.49 -3.41
N PRO A 262 13.80 -4.72 -3.03
CA PRO A 262 12.97 -5.60 -2.22
C PRO A 262 12.54 -4.94 -0.91
N PRO A 263 11.28 -5.14 -0.46
CA PRO A 263 10.84 -4.68 0.84
C PRO A 263 11.65 -5.27 1.99
N ARG A 264 11.66 -4.59 3.15
CA ARG A 264 12.44 -5.00 4.33
C ARG A 264 12.15 -6.43 4.76
N SER A 265 10.88 -6.85 4.73
CA SER A 265 10.50 -8.21 5.10
C SER A 265 11.16 -9.29 4.22
N ILE A 266 11.40 -8.99 2.94
CA ILE A 266 12.06 -9.87 1.97
C ILE A 266 13.57 -9.90 2.19
N MET A 267 14.16 -8.73 2.47
CA MET A 267 15.57 -8.61 2.82
C MET A 267 15.88 -9.34 4.14
N GLU A 268 15.02 -9.23 5.14
CA GLU A 268 15.19 -9.86 6.46
C GLU A 268 15.20 -11.40 6.37
N VAL A 269 14.32 -12.01 5.58
CA VAL A 269 14.38 -13.48 5.33
C VAL A 269 15.69 -13.88 4.65
N SER A 270 16.20 -13.00 3.79
CA SER A 270 17.46 -13.25 3.07
C SER A 270 18.67 -13.13 4.01
N LEU A 271 18.66 -12.17 4.94
CA LEU A 271 19.75 -11.88 5.88
C LEU A 271 19.78 -12.76 7.13
N GLU A 272 18.63 -13.13 7.71
CA GLU A 272 18.55 -13.97 8.93
C GLU A 272 19.19 -15.37 8.74
N ASN A 273 19.43 -15.74 7.47
CA ASN A 273 20.09 -16.98 7.09
C ASN A 273 21.60 -16.82 6.87
N ASP A 274 22.11 -15.66 6.47
CA ASP A 274 23.56 -15.43 6.29
C ASP A 274 24.27 -15.41 7.65
N ASP A 275 23.71 -14.74 8.66
CA ASP A 275 24.25 -14.77 10.04
C ASP A 275 24.24 -16.19 10.63
N LYS A 276 23.22 -17.00 10.35
CA LYS A 276 23.17 -18.41 10.81
C LYS A 276 24.12 -19.32 10.02
N ALA A 277 24.39 -19.02 8.75
CA ALA A 277 25.37 -19.73 7.94
C ALA A 277 26.81 -19.42 8.37
N GLU A 278 27.11 -18.15 8.68
CA GLU A 278 28.42 -17.73 9.22
C GLU A 278 28.69 -18.33 10.60
N VAL A 279 27.71 -18.28 11.51
CA VAL A 279 27.84 -18.89 12.84
C VAL A 279 28.02 -20.43 12.77
N MET A 280 27.56 -21.08 11.70
CA MET A 280 27.79 -22.51 11.47
C MET A 280 29.17 -22.80 10.85
N LEU A 281 29.70 -21.92 10.01
CA LEU A 281 31.06 -22.02 9.47
C LEU A 281 32.11 -21.92 10.59
N TRP A 282 31.90 -21.03 11.56
CA TRP A 282 32.78 -20.89 12.74
C TRP A 282 32.65 -22.01 13.78
N ARG A 283 31.58 -22.81 13.74
CA ARG A 283 31.40 -23.98 14.63
C ARG A 283 31.90 -25.30 14.02
N SER A 284 32.30 -25.27 12.75
CA SER A 284 32.78 -26.44 11.99
C SER A 284 34.29 -26.39 11.71
N LEU A 285 34.96 -25.37 12.25
CA LEU A 285 36.42 -25.22 12.36
C LEU A 285 36.82 -25.36 13.82
#